data_AF-S3IBA7-F1
#
_entry.id   AF-S3IBA7-F1
#
_cell.length_a   1.000
_cell.length_b   1.000
_cell.length_c   1.000
_cell.angle_alpha   90.00
_cell.angle_beta   90.00
_cell.angle_gamma   90.00
#
_symmetry.space_group_name_H-M   'P 1'
#
loop_
_entity.id
_entity.type
_entity.pdbx_description
1 polymer ?
#
loop_
_entity_poly.entity_id
_entity_poly.type
_entity_poly.pdbx_seq_one_letter_code
_entity_poly.pdbx_strand_id
1 'polypeptide(L)' 'MIHDWLEDKLEHMEREGFEVDTGAFEQQADMLRAEAQAEGYEASDLEGLCNGDIAAYLRDRRDGIARASLSGNILPDDV' A
#
# COMPACT_ATOMS: atom_id res chain seq x y z
N MET A 1 -6.71 5.44 -14.90
CA MET A 1 -7.82 5.42 -13.92
C MET A 1 -7.20 5.51 -12.54
N ILE A 2 -7.89 6.01 -11.52
CA ILE A 2 -7.31 6.15 -10.18
C ILE A 2 -6.82 4.81 -9.59
N HIS A 3 -7.43 3.69 -9.98
CA HIS A 3 -6.96 2.34 -9.62
C HIS A 3 -5.54 2.05 -10.12
N ASP A 4 -5.30 2.24 -11.42
CA ASP A 4 -4.00 2.00 -12.07
C ASP A 4 -2.90 2.90 -11.46
N TRP A 5 -3.25 4.16 -11.18
CA TRP A 5 -2.38 5.11 -10.48
C TRP A 5 -2.05 4.66 -9.04
N LEU A 6 -3.05 4.20 -8.30
CA LEU A 6 -2.87 3.70 -6.95
C LEU A 6 -1.99 2.45 -6.95
N GLU A 7 -2.19 1.52 -7.88
CA GLU A 7 -1.35 0.33 -8.01
C GLU A 7 0.10 0.67 -8.31
N ASP A 8 0.37 1.57 -9.26
CA ASP A 8 1.74 2.04 -9.58
C ASP A 8 2.42 2.66 -8.35
N LYS A 9 1.69 3.51 -7.59
CA LYS A 9 2.20 4.11 -6.36
C LYS A 9 2.52 3.07 -5.29
N LEU A 10 1.66 2.06 -5.14
CA LEU A 10 1.86 0.98 -4.18
C LEU A 10 3.04 0.09 -4.55
N GLU A 11 3.23 -0.22 -5.84
CA GLU A 11 4.41 -0.94 -6.33
C GLU A 11 5.69 -0.14 -6.10
N HIS A 12 5.64 1.18 -6.28
CA HIS A 12 6.77 2.06 -5.98
C HIS A 12 7.12 2.05 -4.49
N MET A 13 6.13 2.25 -3.61
CA MET A 13 6.30 2.19 -2.15
C MET A 13 6.79 0.81 -1.67
N GLU A 14 6.31 -0.27 -2.29
CA GLU A 14 6.80 -1.62 -2.00
C GLU A 14 8.28 -1.77 -2.34
N ARG A 15 8.71 -1.24 -3.48
CA ARG A 15 10.10 -1.30 -3.95
C ARG A 15 11.04 -0.42 -3.14
N GLU A 16 10.58 0.75 -2.69
CA GLU A 16 11.35 1.63 -1.79
C GLU A 16 11.38 1.09 -0.35
N GLY A 17 10.44 0.21 -0.02
CA GLY A 17 10.26 -0.38 1.30
C GLY A 17 9.24 0.42 2.09
N PHE A 18 8.09 -0.20 2.38
CA PHE A 18 7.07 0.38 3.25
C PHE A 18 7.69 0.84 4.57
N GLU A 19 7.42 2.09 4.96
CA GLU A 19 7.64 2.51 6.33
C GLU A 19 6.75 1.66 7.25
N VAL A 20 7.36 1.11 8.30
CA VAL A 20 6.74 0.13 9.21
C VAL A 20 6.09 0.77 10.42
N ASP A 21 6.26 2.08 10.59
CA ASP A 21 5.72 2.82 11.71
C ASP A 21 4.23 3.12 11.51
N THR A 22 3.43 2.88 12.54
CA THR A 22 1.98 3.14 12.52
C THR A 22 1.65 4.58 12.12
N GLY A 23 2.44 5.55 12.58
CA GLY A 23 2.30 6.96 12.21
C GLY A 23 2.84 7.30 10.82
N ALA A 24 3.66 6.44 10.22
CA ALA A 24 4.09 6.60 8.83
C ALA A 24 2.97 6.22 7.86
N PHE A 25 2.15 5.21 8.16
CA PHE A 25 0.99 4.86 7.33
C PHE A 25 -0.05 5.99 7.23
N GLU A 26 -0.27 6.73 8.32
CA GLU A 26 -1.17 7.90 8.31
C GLU A 26 -0.59 9.03 7.45
N GLN A 27 0.72 9.28 7.54
CA GLN A 27 1.39 10.27 6.68
C GLN A 27 1.40 9.84 5.20
N GLN A 28 1.65 8.57 4.90
CA GLN A 28 1.59 8.03 3.55
C GLN A 28 0.16 8.11 2.99
N ALA A 29 -0.86 7.86 3.80
CA ALA A 29 -2.25 8.02 3.40
C ALA A 29 -2.60 9.48 3.08
N ASP A 30 -2.13 10.43 3.88
CA ASP A 30 -2.33 11.86 3.62
C ASP A 30 -1.57 12.30 2.35
N MET A 31 -0.35 11.82 2.16
CA MET A 31 0.44 12.04 0.95
C MET A 31 -0.27 11.49 -0.29
N LEU A 32 -0.78 10.26 -0.23
CA LEU A 32 -1.58 9.64 -1.30
C LEU A 32 -2.82 10.47 -1.64
N ARG A 33 -3.56 10.98 -0.64
CA ARG A 33 -4.68 11.90 -0.91
C ARG A 33 -4.22 13.19 -1.59
N ALA A 34 -3.10 13.77 -1.16
CA ALA A 34 -2.58 15.00 -1.74
C ALA A 34 -2.10 14.79 -3.18
N GLU A 35 -1.40 13.69 -3.46
CA GLU A 35 -0.94 13.33 -4.80
C GLU A 35 -2.10 12.99 -5.74
N ALA A 36 -3.12 12.27 -5.25
CA ALA A 36 -4.32 11.98 -6.03
C ALA A 36 -5.01 13.28 -6.47
N GLN A 37 -5.19 14.23 -5.54
CA GLN A 37 -5.74 15.55 -5.85
C GLN A 37 -4.86 16.36 -6.81
N ALA A 38 -3.53 16.26 -6.67
CA ALA A 38 -2.58 16.94 -7.56
C ALA A 38 -2.64 16.39 -9.00
N GLU A 39 -2.91 15.10 -9.16
CA GLU A 39 -3.14 14.44 -10.46
C GLU A 39 -4.56 14.69 -11.02
N GLY A 40 -5.44 15.32 -10.23
CA GLY A 40 -6.82 15.65 -10.62
C GLY A 40 -7.84 14.56 -10.29
N TYR A 41 -7.49 13.61 -9.42
CA TYR A 41 -8.41 12.61 -8.89
C TYR A 41 -9.08 13.09 -7.59
N GLU A 42 -10.32 12.68 -7.36
CA GLU A 42 -11.01 12.99 -6.09
C GLU A 42 -10.50 12.08 -4.97
N ALA A 43 -10.30 12.66 -3.78
CA ALA A 43 -9.95 11.90 -2.59
C ALA A 43 -11.02 10.83 -2.24
N SER A 44 -12.29 11.13 -2.51
CA SER A 44 -13.40 10.19 -2.30
C SER A 44 -13.28 8.92 -3.15
N ASP A 45 -12.81 9.04 -4.40
CA ASP A 45 -12.55 7.88 -5.26
C ASP A 45 -11.40 7.02 -4.69
N LEU A 46 -10.36 7.67 -4.17
CA LEU A 46 -9.22 7.00 -3.55
C LEU A 46 -9.65 6.25 -2.29
N GLU A 47 -10.42 6.92 -1.43
CA GLU A 47 -10.98 6.32 -0.21
C GLU A 47 -11.92 5.16 -0.55
N GLY A 48 -12.74 5.29 -1.59
CA GLY A 48 -13.59 4.22 -2.09
C GLY A 48 -12.80 2.98 -2.52
N LEU A 49 -11.66 3.17 -3.20
CA LEU A 49 -10.75 2.08 -3.57
C LEU A 49 -10.05 1.46 -2.35
N CYS A 50 -9.72 2.26 -1.35
CA CYS A 50 -9.08 1.81 -0.11
C CYS A 50 -10.09 1.36 0.97
N ASN A 51 -11.33 1.04 0.60
CA ASN A 51 -12.36 0.55 1.51
C ASN A 51 -12.70 1.52 2.67
N GLY A 52 -12.51 2.82 2.44
CA GLY A 52 -12.76 3.92 3.37
C GLY A 52 -11.53 4.39 4.14
N ASP A 53 -10.52 3.54 4.34
CA ASP A 53 -9.34 3.85 5.16
C ASP A 53 -8.05 3.50 4.43
N ILE A 54 -7.41 4.51 3.83
CA ILE A 54 -6.16 4.36 3.07
C ILE A 54 -5.03 3.81 3.96
N ALA A 55 -4.88 4.32 5.18
CA ALA A 55 -3.84 3.84 6.10
C ALA A 55 -4.05 2.36 6.50
N ALA A 56 -5.30 1.94 6.72
CA ALA A 56 -5.62 0.55 7.01
C ALA A 56 -5.35 -0.35 5.80
N TYR A 57 -5.71 0.11 4.60
CA TYR A 57 -5.43 -0.58 3.34
C TYR A 57 -3.93 -0.78 3.10
N LEU A 58 -3.12 0.26 3.31
CA LEU A 58 -1.65 0.18 3.19
C LEU A 58 -1.06 -0.84 4.17
N ARG A 59 -1.56 -0.85 5.42
CA ARG A 59 -1.12 -1.79 6.46
C ARG A 59 -1.50 -3.23 6.12
N ASP A 60 -2.73 -3.46 5.67
CA ASP A 60 -3.21 -4.79 5.25
C ASP A 60 -2.42 -5.31 4.05
N ARG A 61 -2.18 -4.46 3.05
CA ARG A 61 -1.35 -4.80 1.89
C ARG A 61 0.07 -5.17 2.31
N ARG A 62 0.68 -4.39 3.21
CA ARG A 62 2.01 -4.68 3.77
C ARG A 62 2.02 -6.00 4.54
N ASP A 63 1.02 -6.27 5.38
CA ASP A 63 0.87 -7.54 6.09
C ASP A 63 0.74 -8.72 5.10
N GLY A 64 -0.05 -8.56 4.05
CA GLY A 64 -0.18 -9.51 2.95
C GLY A 64 1.15 -9.81 2.25
N ILE A 65 1.93 -8.78 1.91
CA ILE A 65 3.27 -8.92 1.30
C ILE A 65 4.24 -9.60 2.26
N ALA A 66 4.26 -9.19 3.54
CA ALA A 66 5.11 -9.78 4.56
C ALA A 66 4.79 -11.28 4.75
N ARG A 67 3.50 -11.64 4.78
CA ARG A 67 3.02 -13.02 4.87
C ARG A 67 3.32 -13.85 3.62
N ALA A 68 3.17 -13.26 2.44
CA ALA A 68 3.54 -13.90 1.18
C ALA A 68 5.06 -14.16 1.12
N SER A 69 5.86 -13.18 1.57
CA SER A 69 7.32 -13.28 1.64
C SER A 69 7.78 -14.36 2.63
N LEU A 70 7.10 -14.49 3.79
CA LEU A 70 7.34 -15.56 4.77
C LEU A 70 6.97 -16.95 4.23
N SER A 71 5.97 -17.01 3.35
CA SER A 71 5.52 -18.27 2.73
C SER A 71 6.44 -18.74 1.58
N GLY A 72 7.25 -17.84 1.02
CA GLY A 72 8.17 -18.13 -0.09
C GLY A 72 9.50 -18.79 0.28
N ASN A 73 9.78 -18.98 1.59
CA ASN A 73 11.10 -19.43 2.06
C ASN A 73 11.13 -20.83 2.70
N ILE A 74 10.13 -21.67 2.44
CA ILE A 74 10.15 -23.11 2.80
C ILE A 74 10.55 -23.90 1.54
N LEU A 75 11.85 -23.89 1.23
CA LEU A 75 12.46 -25.04 0.58
C LEU A 75 12.58 -26.12 1.67
N PRO A 76 11.94 -27.30 1.52
CA PRO A 76 12.15 -28.39 2.46
C PRO A 76 13.61 -28.82 2.41
N ASP A 77 14.20 -28.89 3.61
CA ASP A 77 15.47 -29.53 3.92
C ASP A 77 15.45 -30.97 3.37
N ASP A 78 16.32 -31.25 2.40
CA ASP A 78 16.53 -32.59 1.81
C ASP A 78 17.28 -33.42 2.87
N VAL A 79 16.56 -34.38 3.49
CA VAL A 79 17.06 -35.33 4.51
C VAL A 79 17.73 -36.55 3.90
#